data_AF-A0A7V9S250-F1
#
_entry.id   AF-A0A7V9S250-F1
#
_cell.length_a   1.000
_cell.length_b   1.000
_cell.length_c   1.000
_cell.angle_alpha   90.00
_cell.angle_beta   90.00
_cell.angle_gamma   90.00
#
_symmetry.space_group_name_H-M   'P 1'
#
loop_
_entity.id
_entity.type
_entity.pdbx_description
1 polymer ?
#
loop_
_entity_poly.entity_id
_entity_poly.type
_entity_poly.pdbx_seq_one_letter_code
_entity_poly.pdbx_strand_id
1 'polypeptide(L)'
;MQQQAAVTGREYASHRIAIDPAKTQAEEPHTGHNRWHEAIEPALEVELGDVVTLETRDAFDGQLTRASTPADMALDLGPVHPITGPVYVKGAEPGDLLDVKLLAIDPDPFGAWGYTVQVPGFGFLADSFEQAWIAHWDLSPDYAESPQIPGVRLRYNPFPGTIGLAPSAELRGRIIEREGRLAESGAALPPDAGGAVPADTRIAGEGLR
;
A
#
# COMPACT_ATOMS: atom_id res chain seq x y z
N MET A 1 23.25 -10.45 -0.76
CA MET A 1 24.57 -9.77 -0.71
C MET A 1 24.25 -8.29 -0.56
N GLN A 2 24.42 -7.71 0.64
CA GLN A 2 24.06 -6.32 0.92
C GLN A 2 24.97 -5.39 0.10
N GLN A 3 24.40 -4.61 -0.81
CA GLN A 3 25.12 -3.58 -1.54
C GLN A 3 24.88 -2.25 -0.84
N GLN A 4 25.88 -1.79 -0.08
CA GLN A 4 25.90 -0.43 0.48
C GLN A 4 26.04 0.57 -0.68
N ALA A 5 25.02 1.39 -0.90
CA ALA A 5 25.08 2.48 -1.86
C ALA A 5 25.73 3.71 -1.19
N ALA A 6 27.05 3.87 -1.36
CA ALA A 6 27.77 5.06 -0.93
C ALA A 6 27.51 6.20 -1.95
N VAL A 7 26.71 7.20 -1.60
CA VAL A 7 26.46 8.35 -2.49
C VAL A 7 27.36 9.56 -2.17
N THR A 8 28.04 9.62 -1.03
CA THR A 8 28.81 10.84 -0.65
C THR A 8 30.05 10.59 0.23
N GLY A 9 30.52 9.35 0.38
CA GLY A 9 31.61 9.02 1.32
C GLY A 9 31.19 8.99 2.80
N ARG A 10 29.90 9.22 3.07
CA ARG A 10 29.25 8.91 4.34
C ARG A 10 28.64 7.50 4.25
N GLU A 11 28.97 6.63 5.19
CA GLU A 11 28.27 5.35 5.35
C GLU A 11 26.88 5.62 5.93
N TYR A 12 25.86 5.19 5.23
CA TYR A 12 24.47 5.26 5.68
C TYR A 12 24.04 3.89 6.19
N ALA A 13 23.27 3.87 7.28
CA ALA A 13 22.76 2.62 7.80
C ALA A 13 21.71 2.05 6.84
N SER A 14 21.59 0.72 6.82
CA SER A 14 20.55 0.02 6.08
C SER A 14 19.57 -0.62 7.05
N HIS A 15 18.29 -0.31 6.88
CA HIS A 15 17.21 -0.79 7.71
C HIS A 15 16.21 -1.60 6.88
N ARG A 16 15.42 -2.45 7.54
CA ARG A 16 14.39 -3.25 6.89
C ARG A 16 13.17 -3.38 7.79
N ILE A 17 11.99 -3.14 7.22
CA ILE A 17 10.72 -3.66 7.77
C ILE A 17 10.38 -4.88 6.92
N ALA A 18 10.50 -6.06 7.53
CA ALA A 18 10.12 -7.32 6.91
C ALA A 18 8.69 -7.71 7.32
N ILE A 19 8.01 -8.44 6.46
CA ILE A 19 6.67 -8.98 6.71
C ILE A 19 6.68 -10.49 6.50
N ASP A 20 5.71 -11.18 7.08
CA ASP A 20 5.34 -12.52 6.65
C ASP A 20 4.26 -12.39 5.55
N PRO A 21 4.55 -12.79 4.28
CA PRO A 21 3.58 -12.69 3.18
C PRO A 21 2.38 -13.63 3.36
N ALA A 22 2.44 -14.60 4.28
CA ALA A 22 1.32 -15.47 4.61
C ALA A 22 0.38 -14.86 5.67
N LYS A 23 0.69 -13.68 6.20
CA LYS A 23 -0.10 -13.00 7.22
C LYS A 23 -0.64 -11.66 6.73
N THR A 24 -1.85 -11.34 7.19
CA THR A 24 -2.50 -10.05 7.01
C THR A 24 -1.81 -8.94 7.82
N GLN A 25 -2.11 -7.68 7.50
CA GLN A 25 -1.62 -6.53 8.27
C GLN A 25 -2.15 -6.54 9.72
N ALA A 26 -3.34 -7.11 9.95
CA ALA A 26 -3.92 -7.25 11.30
C ALA A 26 -3.19 -8.29 12.16
N GLU A 27 -2.58 -9.31 11.54
CA GLU A 27 -1.75 -10.30 12.22
C GLU A 27 -0.33 -9.79 12.52
N GLU A 28 0.15 -8.79 11.77
CA GLU A 28 1.43 -8.11 12.01
C GLU A 28 1.28 -6.58 12.14
N PRO A 29 0.51 -6.09 13.13
CA PRO A 29 0.12 -4.69 13.22
C PRO A 29 1.29 -3.73 13.52
N HIS A 30 2.47 -4.27 13.82
CA HIS A 30 3.69 -3.51 14.10
C HIS A 30 4.51 -3.20 12.82
N THR A 31 4.17 -3.80 11.68
CA THR A 31 4.90 -3.59 10.42
C THR A 31 4.31 -2.46 9.57
N GLY A 32 3.10 -2.01 9.89
CA GLY A 32 2.29 -1.23 8.97
C GLY A 32 1.00 -0.69 9.56
N HIS A 33 0.25 -0.01 8.70
CA HIS A 33 -1.04 0.58 8.98
C HIS A 33 -1.90 0.59 7.71
N ASN A 34 -3.21 0.80 7.83
CA ASN A 34 -4.11 1.01 6.68
C ASN A 34 -5.01 2.23 6.87
N ARG A 35 -4.63 3.11 7.79
CA ARG A 35 -5.27 4.40 8.05
C ARG A 35 -4.21 5.50 8.04
N TRP A 36 -4.55 6.68 7.56
CA TRP A 36 -3.67 7.85 7.66
C TRP A 36 -4.06 8.69 8.89
N HIS A 37 -3.17 8.72 9.87
CA HIS A 37 -3.37 9.45 11.11
C HIS A 37 -2.01 9.84 11.72
N GLU A 38 -1.89 11.09 12.21
CA GLU A 38 -0.65 11.66 12.77
C GLU A 38 -0.10 10.98 14.02
N ALA A 39 -0.88 10.08 14.62
CA ALA A 39 -0.59 9.50 15.93
C ALA A 39 -0.34 7.98 15.86
N ILE A 40 -0.18 7.44 14.65
CA ILE A 40 0.30 6.08 14.46
C ILE A 40 1.76 6.07 14.87
N GLU A 41 2.11 5.16 15.78
CA GLU A 41 3.49 4.99 16.23
C GLU A 41 4.39 4.52 15.07
N PRO A 42 5.63 5.01 14.96
CA PRO A 42 6.55 4.55 13.94
C PRO A 42 6.89 3.07 14.09
N ALA A 43 6.91 2.34 12.98
CA ALA A 43 7.42 0.97 12.92
C ALA A 43 8.96 0.92 12.90
N LEU A 44 9.58 2.02 12.46
CA LEU A 44 11.03 2.17 12.34
C LEU A 44 11.43 3.64 12.49
N GLU A 45 12.51 3.91 13.23
CA GLU A 45 13.16 5.22 13.26
C GLU A 45 14.49 5.18 12.50
N VAL A 46 14.78 6.21 11.71
CA VAL A 46 16.01 6.31 10.90
C VAL A 46 16.63 7.71 10.96
N GLU A 47 17.91 7.81 10.61
CA GLU A 47 18.59 9.09 10.42
C GLU A 47 18.43 9.58 8.98
N LEU A 48 18.59 10.89 8.74
CA LEU A 48 18.61 11.44 7.38
C LEU A 48 19.70 10.78 6.51
N GLY A 49 19.27 10.25 5.37
CA GLY A 49 20.11 9.60 4.36
C GLY A 49 20.25 8.08 4.51
N ASP A 50 19.73 7.50 5.58
CA ASP A 50 19.67 6.03 5.73
C ASP A 50 18.88 5.37 4.59
N VAL A 51 19.23 4.12 4.28
CA VAL A 51 18.53 3.31 3.28
C VAL A 51 17.53 2.41 3.99
N VAL A 52 16.27 2.40 3.53
CA VAL A 52 15.22 1.57 4.11
C VAL A 52 14.67 0.63 3.04
N THR A 53 14.63 -0.66 3.36
CA THR A 53 13.91 -1.67 2.58
C THR A 53 12.56 -1.93 3.23
N LEU A 54 11.46 -1.71 2.51
CA LEU A 54 10.11 -1.99 2.97
C LEU A 54 9.58 -3.18 2.18
N GLU A 55 9.27 -4.28 2.86
CA GLU A 55 8.48 -5.35 2.26
C GLU A 55 6.99 -4.99 2.37
N THR A 56 6.23 -5.25 1.32
CA THR A 56 4.84 -4.78 1.19
C THR A 56 3.89 -5.92 0.90
N ARG A 57 2.69 -5.85 1.49
CA ARG A 57 1.57 -6.71 1.14
C ARG A 57 0.90 -6.21 -0.14
N ASP A 58 0.14 -7.07 -0.81
CA ASP A 58 -0.70 -6.63 -1.92
C ASP A 58 -1.86 -5.75 -1.44
N ALA A 59 -2.49 -5.04 -2.38
CA ALA A 59 -3.53 -4.07 -2.09
C ALA A 59 -4.74 -4.63 -1.35
N PHE A 60 -5.04 -5.93 -1.49
CA PHE A 60 -6.17 -6.60 -0.84
C PHE A 60 -5.76 -7.39 0.41
N ASP A 61 -4.55 -7.19 0.92
CA ASP A 61 -4.05 -7.81 2.15
C ASP A 61 -4.12 -9.35 2.12
N GLY A 62 -3.81 -9.95 0.96
CA GLY A 62 -3.75 -11.41 0.79
C GLY A 62 -5.09 -12.09 0.51
N GLN A 63 -6.18 -11.35 0.31
CA GLN A 63 -7.50 -11.93 0.00
C GLN A 63 -7.54 -12.65 -1.35
N LEU A 64 -6.66 -12.30 -2.29
CA LEU A 64 -6.57 -12.93 -3.60
C LEU A 64 -5.34 -13.82 -3.71
N THR A 65 -5.52 -14.96 -4.37
CA THR A 65 -4.47 -15.95 -4.61
C THR A 65 -4.36 -16.23 -6.10
N ARG A 66 -3.30 -16.94 -6.51
CA ARG A 66 -3.12 -17.38 -7.90
C ARG A 66 -4.20 -18.36 -8.39
N ALA A 67 -5.02 -18.90 -7.48
CA ALA A 67 -6.16 -19.75 -7.78
C ALA A 67 -7.50 -19.00 -7.76
N SER A 68 -7.50 -17.70 -7.42
CA SER A 68 -8.72 -16.89 -7.37
C SER A 68 -9.38 -16.81 -8.74
N THR A 69 -10.69 -16.71 -8.71
CA THR A 69 -11.56 -16.68 -9.88
C THR A 69 -12.47 -15.45 -9.80
N PRO A 70 -13.21 -15.11 -10.87
CA PRO A 70 -14.21 -14.06 -10.78
C PRO A 70 -15.26 -14.24 -9.67
N ALA A 71 -15.48 -15.48 -9.20
CA ALA A 71 -16.40 -15.74 -8.09
C ALA A 71 -15.88 -15.22 -6.73
N ASP A 72 -14.57 -14.94 -6.62
CA ASP A 72 -13.91 -14.51 -5.40
C ASP A 72 -13.81 -12.98 -5.28
N MET A 73 -14.47 -12.22 -6.18
CA MET A 73 -14.39 -10.74 -6.22
C MET A 73 -15.27 -10.03 -5.17
N ALA A 74 -15.88 -10.77 -4.26
CA ALA A 74 -16.56 -10.22 -3.09
C ALA A 74 -15.53 -9.91 -1.98
N LEU A 75 -14.74 -8.86 -2.19
CA LEU A 75 -13.61 -8.50 -1.33
C LEU A 75 -14.05 -7.61 -0.15
N ASP A 76 -13.42 -7.81 1.00
CA ASP A 76 -13.51 -6.91 2.13
C ASP A 76 -12.56 -5.72 1.92
N LEU A 77 -13.11 -4.50 1.91
CA LEU A 77 -12.35 -3.27 1.75
C LEU A 77 -11.91 -2.66 3.08
N GLY A 78 -12.32 -3.21 4.23
CA GLY A 78 -11.88 -2.79 5.55
C GLY A 78 -10.36 -2.81 5.75
N PRO A 79 -9.67 -3.94 5.45
CA PRO A 79 -8.21 -4.05 5.59
C PRO A 79 -7.43 -3.29 4.50
N VAL A 80 -8.09 -2.87 3.42
CA VAL A 80 -7.48 -2.18 2.28
C VAL A 80 -7.20 -0.70 2.62
N HIS A 81 -6.06 -0.12 2.28
CA HIS A 81 -4.83 -0.72 1.73
C HIS A 81 -3.81 -0.94 2.86
N PRO A 82 -3.18 -2.12 3.00
CA PRO A 82 -2.07 -2.28 3.95
C PRO A 82 -0.84 -1.50 3.46
N ILE A 83 -0.26 -0.67 4.34
CA ILE A 83 0.88 0.20 4.07
C ILE A 83 1.99 -0.11 5.09
N THR A 84 3.16 -0.51 4.61
CA THR A 84 4.33 -0.77 5.48
C THR A 84 4.93 0.53 5.99
N GLY A 85 5.16 0.62 7.30
CA GLY A 85 5.60 1.83 8.00
C GLY A 85 4.75 2.11 9.25
N PRO A 86 4.70 3.36 9.75
CA PRO A 86 5.42 4.54 9.28
C PRO A 86 6.93 4.46 9.57
N VAL A 87 7.73 5.12 8.75
CA VAL A 87 9.16 5.35 9.02
C VAL A 87 9.33 6.77 9.55
N TYR A 88 9.84 6.90 10.77
CA TYR A 88 10.14 8.18 11.39
C TYR A 88 11.57 8.60 11.05
N VAL A 89 11.72 9.77 10.42
CA VAL A 89 13.02 10.33 10.04
C VAL A 89 13.41 11.38 11.07
N LYS A 90 14.47 11.12 11.83
CA LYS A 90 14.88 12.01 12.92
C LYS A 90 15.29 13.39 12.39
N GLY A 91 14.80 14.41 13.07
CA GLY A 91 15.08 15.81 12.74
C GLY A 91 14.24 16.37 11.58
N ALA A 92 13.35 15.59 10.98
CA ALA A 92 12.37 16.13 10.03
C ALA A 92 11.26 16.89 10.77
N GLU A 93 10.93 18.10 10.34
CA GLU A 93 9.95 18.98 10.97
C GLU A 93 8.81 19.39 10.02
N PRO A 94 7.62 19.76 10.54
CA PRO A 94 6.56 20.31 9.71
C PRO A 94 7.01 21.53 8.92
N GLY A 95 6.84 21.47 7.59
CA GLY A 95 7.30 22.50 6.67
C GLY A 95 8.51 22.08 5.83
N ASP A 96 9.21 21.02 6.25
CA ASP A 96 10.28 20.43 5.45
C ASP A 96 9.75 19.67 4.23
N LEU A 97 10.63 19.49 3.25
CA LEU A 97 10.43 18.55 2.14
C LEU A 97 11.27 17.30 2.39
N LEU A 98 10.61 16.14 2.44
CA LEU A 98 11.30 14.86 2.46
C LEU A 98 11.59 14.39 1.03
N ASP A 99 12.86 14.45 0.62
CA ASP A 99 13.32 13.90 -0.66
C ASP A 99 13.57 12.40 -0.52
N VAL A 100 12.65 11.59 -1.06
CA VAL A 100 12.75 10.12 -1.05
C VAL A 100 13.17 9.62 -2.41
N LYS A 101 14.40 9.10 -2.49
CA LYS A 101 14.91 8.44 -3.69
C LYS A 101 14.56 6.95 -3.68
N LEU A 102 13.70 6.53 -4.60
CA LEU A 102 13.45 5.11 -4.85
C LEU A 102 14.67 4.49 -5.54
N LEU A 103 15.38 3.61 -4.83
CA LEU A 103 16.60 2.97 -5.33
C LEU A 103 16.29 1.74 -6.21
N ALA A 104 15.34 0.93 -5.78
CA ALA A 104 14.87 -0.26 -6.47
C ALA A 104 13.45 -0.58 -6.00
N ILE A 105 12.69 -1.27 -6.86
CA ILE A 105 11.45 -1.95 -6.50
C ILE A 105 11.56 -3.33 -7.11
N ASP A 106 11.63 -4.33 -6.25
CA ASP A 106 11.70 -5.72 -6.66
C ASP A 106 10.31 -6.34 -6.59
N PRO A 107 9.92 -7.16 -7.58
CA PRO A 107 8.64 -7.85 -7.56
C PRO A 107 8.65 -8.92 -6.46
N ASP A 108 7.45 -9.39 -6.11
CA ASP A 108 7.23 -10.39 -5.08
C ASP A 108 8.19 -11.61 -5.22
N PRO A 109 9.09 -11.84 -4.24
CA PRO A 109 9.95 -13.02 -4.24
C PRO A 109 9.20 -14.32 -3.90
N PHE A 110 7.94 -14.23 -3.44
CA PHE A 110 7.13 -15.34 -2.91
C PHE A 110 6.20 -15.99 -3.94
N GLY A 111 6.48 -15.82 -5.22
CA GLY A 111 5.73 -16.46 -6.29
C GLY A 111 5.83 -15.76 -7.64
N ALA A 112 6.42 -14.55 -7.67
CA ALA A 112 6.60 -13.74 -8.86
C ALA A 112 5.31 -13.63 -9.69
N TRP A 113 4.21 -13.26 -9.02
CA TRP A 113 2.91 -13.11 -9.65
C TRP A 113 2.21 -11.83 -9.19
N GLY A 114 1.21 -11.41 -9.96
CA GLY A 114 0.31 -10.32 -9.59
C GLY A 114 -1.04 -10.50 -10.25
N TYR A 115 -1.95 -9.56 -10.03
CA TYR A 115 -3.29 -9.62 -10.60
C TYR A 115 -3.79 -8.27 -11.09
N THR A 116 -4.74 -8.31 -12.01
CA THR A 116 -5.61 -7.18 -12.33
C THR A 116 -7.03 -7.64 -12.18
N VAL A 117 -7.81 -6.91 -11.39
CA VAL A 117 -9.22 -7.22 -11.17
C VAL A 117 -10.12 -6.15 -11.77
N GLN A 118 -11.23 -6.62 -12.32
CA GLN A 118 -12.42 -5.83 -12.54
C GLN A 118 -13.42 -6.26 -11.46
N VAL A 119 -13.98 -5.28 -10.75
CA VAL A 119 -15.00 -5.49 -9.72
C VAL A 119 -16.30 -4.83 -10.22
N PRO A 120 -17.42 -5.57 -10.32
CA PRO A 120 -18.70 -5.02 -10.77
C PRO A 120 -19.13 -3.80 -9.97
N GLY A 121 -19.61 -2.77 -10.67
CA GLY A 121 -20.05 -1.51 -10.04
C GLY A 121 -18.91 -0.61 -9.55
N PHE A 122 -17.65 -0.97 -9.78
CA PHE A 122 -16.49 -0.19 -9.36
C PHE A 122 -15.57 0.16 -10.54
N GLY A 123 -14.97 1.35 -10.49
CA GLY A 123 -14.02 1.83 -11.47
C GLY A 123 -14.64 2.61 -12.63
N PHE A 124 -13.77 3.15 -13.48
CA PHE A 124 -14.13 4.12 -14.52
C PHE A 124 -15.08 3.57 -15.61
N LEU A 125 -15.05 2.27 -15.86
CA LEU A 125 -15.82 1.60 -16.91
C LEU A 125 -16.88 0.64 -16.35
N ALA A 126 -17.35 0.88 -15.12
CA ALA A 126 -18.30 0.01 -14.43
C ALA A 126 -19.57 -0.28 -15.27
N ASP A 127 -20.06 0.72 -16.02
CA ASP A 127 -21.25 0.59 -16.88
C ASP A 127 -21.00 -0.25 -18.16
N SER A 128 -19.73 -0.48 -18.52
CA SER A 128 -19.36 -1.27 -19.70
C SER A 128 -18.88 -2.68 -19.34
N PHE A 129 -18.39 -2.86 -18.11
CA PHE A 129 -17.93 -4.14 -17.59
C PHE A 129 -18.73 -4.43 -16.33
N GLU A 130 -19.86 -5.11 -16.49
CA GLU A 130 -20.78 -5.41 -15.38
C GLU A 130 -20.42 -6.73 -14.66
N GLN A 131 -19.51 -7.53 -15.24
CA GLN A 131 -19.16 -8.87 -14.76
C GLN A 131 -17.73 -8.88 -14.22
N ALA A 132 -17.57 -9.48 -13.05
CA ALA A 132 -16.29 -9.71 -12.38
C ALA A 132 -15.27 -10.36 -13.32
N TRP A 133 -14.02 -9.92 -13.22
CA TRP A 133 -12.94 -10.51 -14.00
C TRP A 133 -11.60 -10.40 -13.30
N ILE A 134 -10.72 -11.37 -13.52
CA ILE A 134 -9.36 -11.37 -12.99
C ILE A 134 -8.36 -11.87 -14.05
N ALA A 135 -7.32 -11.07 -14.30
CA ALA A 135 -6.09 -11.52 -14.97
C ALA A 135 -5.05 -11.86 -13.92
N HIS A 136 -4.39 -13.00 -14.10
CA HIS A 136 -3.22 -13.37 -13.32
C HIS A 136 -1.99 -13.09 -14.18
N TRP A 137 -1.02 -12.39 -13.61
CA TRP A 137 0.21 -12.01 -14.28
C TRP A 137 1.35 -12.82 -13.70
N ASP A 138 2.06 -13.53 -14.56
CA ASP A 138 3.37 -14.10 -14.26
C ASP A 138 4.42 -13.02 -14.47
N LEU A 139 5.17 -12.70 -13.41
CA LEU A 139 6.12 -11.61 -13.38
C LEU A 139 7.53 -12.14 -13.60
N SER A 140 8.28 -11.45 -14.45
CA SER A 140 9.72 -11.60 -14.62
C SER A 140 10.40 -10.25 -14.41
N PRO A 141 11.73 -10.18 -14.28
CA PRO A 141 12.44 -8.91 -14.13
C PRO A 141 12.20 -7.91 -15.28
N ASP A 142 11.86 -8.41 -16.47
CA ASP A 142 11.72 -7.56 -17.67
C ASP A 142 10.27 -7.36 -18.10
N TYR A 143 9.40 -8.35 -17.84
CA TYR A 143 8.04 -8.38 -18.38
C TYR A 143 7.03 -9.08 -17.46
N ALA A 144 5.75 -8.77 -17.67
CA ALA A 144 4.60 -9.50 -17.15
C ALA A 144 3.75 -10.08 -18.30
N GLU A 145 3.31 -11.32 -18.15
CA GLU A 145 2.48 -12.04 -19.13
C GLU A 145 1.29 -12.70 -18.43
N SER A 146 0.17 -12.88 -19.15
CA SER A 146 -1.05 -13.44 -18.57
C SER A 146 -1.69 -14.46 -19.52
N PRO A 147 -2.03 -15.68 -19.06
CA PRO A 147 -2.78 -16.63 -19.88
C PRO A 147 -4.20 -16.16 -20.18
N GLN A 148 -4.77 -15.27 -19.36
CA GLN A 148 -6.07 -14.64 -19.61
C GLN A 148 -6.01 -13.58 -20.73
N ILE A 149 -4.82 -13.08 -21.08
CA ILE A 149 -4.62 -12.09 -22.15
C ILE A 149 -3.49 -12.59 -23.08
N PRO A 150 -3.74 -13.64 -23.88
CA PRO A 150 -2.71 -14.27 -24.69
C PRO A 150 -2.14 -13.31 -25.74
N GLY A 151 -0.83 -13.42 -25.99
CA GLY A 151 -0.13 -12.60 -26.99
C GLY A 151 0.21 -11.18 -26.54
N VAL A 152 -0.09 -10.82 -25.29
CA VAL A 152 0.28 -9.54 -24.69
C VAL A 152 1.42 -9.75 -23.69
N ARG A 153 2.41 -8.86 -23.78
CA ARG A 153 3.53 -8.80 -22.84
C ARG A 153 3.73 -7.36 -22.40
N LEU A 154 3.64 -7.11 -21.09
CA LEU A 154 3.80 -5.79 -20.50
C LEU A 154 5.24 -5.63 -20.02
N ARG A 155 5.91 -4.53 -20.36
CA ARG A 155 7.26 -4.25 -19.85
C ARG A 155 7.20 -3.92 -18.37
N TYR A 156 8.10 -4.51 -17.60
CA TYR A 156 8.23 -4.24 -16.17
C TYR A 156 8.58 -2.77 -15.94
N ASN A 157 7.72 -2.09 -15.18
CA ASN A 157 7.86 -0.69 -14.80
C ASN A 157 7.18 -0.48 -13.44
N PRO A 158 7.78 -0.97 -12.35
CA PRO A 158 7.17 -0.96 -11.04
C PRO A 158 7.09 0.46 -10.47
N PHE A 159 6.04 0.73 -9.72
CA PHE A 159 5.87 1.97 -8.96
C PHE A 159 4.97 1.69 -7.75
N PRO A 160 5.14 2.41 -6.63
CA PRO A 160 4.25 2.29 -5.49
C PRO A 160 2.90 2.95 -5.83
N GLY A 161 1.80 2.22 -5.66
CA GLY A 161 0.46 2.80 -5.77
C GLY A 161 0.13 3.77 -4.64
N THR A 162 0.75 3.56 -3.47
CA THR A 162 0.56 4.39 -2.27
C THR A 162 1.91 4.66 -1.61
N ILE A 163 2.24 5.93 -1.44
CA ILE A 163 3.39 6.42 -0.69
C ILE A 163 3.04 7.82 -0.20
N GLY A 164 3.36 8.14 1.06
CA GLY A 164 2.98 9.42 1.63
C GLY A 164 3.49 9.62 3.05
N LEU A 165 3.21 10.81 3.57
CA LEU A 165 3.48 11.19 4.95
C LEU A 165 2.17 11.23 5.74
N ALA A 166 2.25 11.04 7.05
CA ALA A 166 1.10 11.24 7.91
C ALA A 166 0.59 12.68 7.77
N PRO A 167 -0.73 12.90 7.62
CA PRO A 167 -1.30 14.24 7.57
C PRO A 167 -1.14 14.92 8.94
N SER A 168 -1.12 16.24 8.99
CA SER A 168 -1.35 16.93 10.26
C SER A 168 -2.80 16.72 10.73
N ALA A 169 -3.05 16.86 12.03
CA ALA A 169 -4.42 16.78 12.58
C ALA A 169 -5.37 17.79 11.90
N GLU A 170 -4.89 19.01 11.59
CA GLU A 170 -5.65 20.02 10.87
C GLU A 170 -5.99 19.57 9.43
N LEU A 171 -5.01 19.06 8.69
CA LEU A 171 -5.23 18.57 7.33
C LEU A 171 -6.19 17.38 7.32
N ARG A 172 -6.02 16.44 8.25
CA ARG A 172 -6.92 15.30 8.44
C ARG A 172 -8.35 15.77 8.70
N GLY A 173 -8.55 16.71 9.62
CA GLY A 173 -9.88 17.28 9.91
C GLY A 173 -10.55 17.91 8.68
N ARG A 174 -9.79 18.68 7.88
CA ARG A 174 -10.29 19.28 6.63
C ARG A 174 -10.67 18.23 5.58
N ILE A 175 -9.90 17.15 5.48
CA ILE A 175 -10.17 16.06 4.54
C ILE A 175 -11.45 15.33 4.96
N ILE A 176 -11.57 14.97 6.24
CA ILE A 176 -12.77 14.32 6.80
C ILE A 176 -14.02 15.16 6.54
N GLU A 177 -13.96 16.47 6.79
CA GLU A 177 -15.11 17.36 6.56
C GLU A 177 -15.51 17.40 5.08
N ARG A 178 -14.53 17.52 4.17
CA ARG A 178 -14.77 17.52 2.73
C ARG A 178 -15.36 16.20 2.25
N GLU A 179 -14.79 15.07 2.69
CA GLU A 179 -15.22 13.73 2.27
C GLU A 179 -16.55 13.34 2.89
N GLY A 180 -16.83 13.78 4.13
CA GLY A 180 -18.15 13.61 4.75
C GLY A 180 -19.27 14.27 3.93
N ARG A 181 -19.04 15.47 3.41
CA ARG A 181 -19.99 16.12 2.48
C ARG A 181 -20.16 15.34 1.17
N LEU A 182 -19.09 14.72 0.67
CA LEU A 182 -19.13 13.98 -0.59
C LEU A 182 -19.74 12.58 -0.42
N ALA A 183 -19.61 11.99 0.77
CA ALA A 183 -20.13 10.66 1.09
C ALA A 183 -21.66 10.57 0.94
N GLU A 184 -22.39 11.67 1.13
CA GLU A 184 -23.84 11.74 0.87
C GLU A 184 -24.21 11.38 -0.59
N SER A 185 -23.28 11.57 -1.52
CA SER A 185 -23.44 11.20 -2.94
C SER A 185 -22.87 9.82 -3.29
N GLY A 186 -22.29 9.10 -2.32
CA GLY A 186 -21.61 7.83 -2.54
C GLY A 186 -20.21 7.93 -3.17
N ALA A 187 -19.69 9.13 -3.39
CA ALA A 187 -18.42 9.35 -4.08
C ALA A 187 -17.18 9.41 -3.15
N ALA A 188 -17.35 9.21 -1.84
CA ALA A 188 -16.26 9.13 -0.88
C ALA A 188 -16.54 8.06 0.19
N LEU A 189 -15.48 7.43 0.67
CA LEU A 189 -15.53 6.49 1.79
C LEU A 189 -15.00 7.21 3.05
N PRO A 190 -15.88 7.58 4.00
CA PRO A 190 -15.42 8.22 5.24
C PRO A 190 -14.59 7.24 6.09
N PRO A 191 -13.93 7.73 7.16
CA PRO A 191 -13.28 6.87 8.14
C PRO A 191 -14.20 5.74 8.61
N ASP A 192 -13.64 4.54 8.67
CA ASP A 192 -14.34 3.33 9.09
C ASP A 192 -13.39 2.47 9.92
N ALA A 193 -13.87 1.99 11.06
CA ALA A 193 -13.07 1.19 11.98
C ALA A 193 -12.96 -0.29 11.57
N GLY A 194 -13.79 -0.75 10.61
CA GLY A 194 -13.78 -2.11 10.10
C GLY A 194 -12.45 -2.45 9.43
N GLY A 195 -11.77 -3.48 9.94
CA GLY A 195 -10.47 -3.92 9.42
C GLY A 195 -9.33 -2.92 9.64
N ALA A 196 -9.51 -1.89 10.47
CA ALA A 196 -8.48 -0.87 10.69
C ALA A 196 -7.27 -1.43 11.46
N VAL A 197 -6.08 -1.05 11.01
CA VAL A 197 -4.80 -1.31 11.67
C VAL A 197 -4.03 0.02 11.75
N PRO A 198 -3.65 0.50 12.94
CA PRO A 198 -3.94 -0.10 14.26
C PRO A 198 -5.42 -0.03 14.64
N ALA A 199 -5.87 -0.96 15.48
CA ALA A 199 -7.26 -1.03 15.98
C ALA A 199 -7.56 -0.05 17.14
N ASP A 200 -6.67 0.91 17.41
CA ASP A 200 -6.90 1.98 18.38
C ASP A 200 -8.19 2.73 18.01
N THR A 201 -9.11 2.90 18.96
CA THR A 201 -10.45 3.42 18.69
C THR A 201 -10.44 4.79 18.01
N ARG A 202 -9.47 5.65 18.37
CA ARG A 202 -9.35 6.99 17.79
C ARG A 202 -8.75 6.90 16.39
N ILE A 203 -7.65 6.16 16.23
CA ILE A 203 -7.01 6.01 14.91
C ILE A 203 -7.95 5.30 13.92
N ALA A 204 -8.60 4.23 14.34
CA ALA A 204 -9.54 3.48 13.53
C ALA A 204 -10.79 4.29 13.18
N GLY A 205 -11.30 5.11 14.11
CA GLY A 205 -12.51 5.90 13.91
C GLY A 205 -12.30 7.21 13.14
N GLU A 206 -11.09 7.76 13.12
CA GLU A 206 -10.81 9.06 12.52
C GLU A 206 -9.71 9.06 11.46
N GLY A 207 -9.05 7.94 11.22
CA GLY A 207 -8.00 7.81 10.22
C GLY A 207 -8.58 7.78 8.80
N LEU A 208 -7.91 8.45 7.87
CA LEU A 208 -8.33 8.45 6.46
C LEU A 208 -8.05 7.07 5.85
N ARG A 209 -8.94 6.61 4.96
CA ARG A 209 -8.80 5.34 4.24
C ARG A 209 -8.01 5.51 2.95
#